data_AF-A0A8J7LDG6-F1
#
_entry.id   AF-A0A8J7LDG6-F1
#
_cell.length_a   1.000
_cell.length_b   1.000
_cell.length_c   1.000
_cell.angle_alpha   90.00
_cell.angle_beta   90.00
_cell.angle_gamma   90.00
#
_symmetry.space_group_name_H-M   'P 1'
#
loop_
_entity.id
_entity.type
_entity.pdbx_description
1 polymer ?
#
loop_
_entity_poly.entity_id
_entity_poly.type
_entity_poly.pdbx_seq_one_letter_code
_entity_poly.pdbx_strand_id
1 'polypeptide(L)' 'MFVAACKQGRKPESAQAKSEVVAWFEWARKNRIVIAMSGEVVYTPDGVAVPLAEMMQRFPVGE' A
#
# COMPACT_ATOMS: atom_id res chain seq x y z
N MET A 1 10.05 36.96 -11.31
CA MET A 1 8.97 36.45 -12.17
C MET A 1 9.35 35.04 -12.61
N PHE A 2 8.49 34.07 -12.32
CA PHE A 2 8.64 32.65 -12.67
C PHE A 2 8.11 32.39 -14.08
N VAL A 3 8.81 31.61 -14.91
CA VAL A 3 8.26 30.68 -15.93
C VAL A 3 9.34 29.62 -16.20
N ALA A 4 9.31 28.52 -15.46
CA ALA A 4 8.77 27.21 -15.85
C ALA A 4 9.79 26.32 -16.59
N ALA A 5 10.66 25.69 -15.80
CA ALA A 5 11.34 24.48 -16.22
C ALA A 5 10.28 23.38 -16.39
N CYS A 6 9.81 23.14 -17.61
CA CYS A 6 9.15 21.88 -17.97
C CYS A 6 10.20 20.77 -18.00
N LYS A 7 10.67 20.40 -16.81
CA LYS A 7 11.58 19.28 -16.59
C LYS A 7 10.72 18.00 -16.60
N GLN A 8 10.78 17.31 -17.73
CA GLN A 8 10.72 15.86 -17.87
C GLN A 8 10.63 15.08 -16.53
N GLY A 9 9.52 14.35 -16.28
CA GLY A 9 9.42 13.46 -15.12
C GLY A 9 8.01 13.10 -14.66
N ARG A 10 7.13 12.63 -15.56
CA ARG A 10 5.84 12.04 -15.14
C ARG A 10 6.08 10.68 -14.50
N LYS A 11 6.24 10.63 -13.17
CA LYS A 11 5.74 9.60 -12.23
C LYS A 11 6.39 9.74 -10.84
N PRO A 12 5.67 10.33 -9.86
CA PRO A 12 5.84 9.96 -8.45
C PRO A 12 4.70 9.08 -7.94
N GLU A 13 3.58 8.98 -8.66
CA GLU A 13 2.37 8.25 -8.23
C GLU A 13 2.68 6.79 -7.86
N SER A 14 3.53 6.11 -8.62
CA SER A 14 3.89 4.71 -8.36
C SER A 14 4.84 4.52 -7.17
N ALA A 15 5.60 5.54 -6.76
CA ALA A 15 6.52 5.46 -5.61
C ALA A 15 5.78 5.78 -4.30
N GLN A 16 4.86 6.74 -4.34
CA GLN A 16 4.00 7.08 -3.22
C GLN A 16 3.04 5.92 -2.88
N ALA A 17 2.35 5.37 -3.88
CA ALA A 17 1.46 4.23 -3.69
C ALA A 17 2.18 3.01 -3.07
N LYS A 18 3.43 2.75 -3.48
CA LYS A 18 4.25 1.70 -2.87
C LYS A 18 4.59 1.97 -1.39
N SER A 19 4.80 3.23 -1.02
CA SER A 19 5.10 3.60 0.37
C SER A 19 3.87 3.45 1.27
N GLU A 20 2.69 3.83 0.79
CA GLU A 20 1.42 3.68 1.52
C GLU A 20 1.07 2.20 1.74
N VAL A 21 1.29 1.36 0.72
CA VAL A 21 1.09 -0.09 0.80
C VAL A 21 2.02 -0.74 1.84
N VAL A 22 3.30 -0.33 1.88
CA VAL A 22 4.26 -0.87 2.85
C VAL A 22 3.90 -0.45 4.27
N ALA A 23 3.53 0.81 4.48
CA ALA A 23 3.10 1.31 5.79
C ALA A 23 1.84 0.58 6.29
N TRP A 24 0.87 0.38 5.41
CA TRP A 24 -0.33 -0.40 5.71
C TRP A 24 0.02 -1.86 6.05
N PHE A 25 0.88 -2.51 5.27
CA PHE A 25 1.26 -3.91 5.51
C PHE A 25 1.97 -4.10 6.86
N GLU A 26 2.90 -3.21 7.21
CA GLU A 26 3.59 -3.24 8.51
C GLU A 26 2.61 -3.08 9.68
N TRP A 27 1.66 -2.13 9.58
CA TRP A 27 0.60 -1.97 10.57
C TRP A 27 -0.31 -3.20 10.65
N ALA A 28 -0.76 -3.72 9.50
CA ALA A 28 -1.66 -4.86 9.42
C ALA A 28 -0.99 -6.13 9.98
N ARG A 29 0.32 -6.31 9.74
CA ARG A 29 1.11 -7.41 10.29
C ARG A 29 1.24 -7.32 11.81
N LYS A 30 1.47 -6.12 12.37
CA LYS A 30 1.52 -5.89 13.83
C LYS A 30 0.19 -6.22 14.51
N ASN A 31 -0.92 -5.89 13.86
CA ASN A 31 -2.28 -6.20 14.32
C ASN A 31 -2.72 -7.65 14.00
N ARG A 32 -1.83 -8.48 13.43
CA ARG A 32 -2.10 -9.87 13.02
C ARG A 32 -3.27 -10.01 12.02
N ILE A 33 -3.53 -8.96 11.24
CA ILE A 33 -4.55 -8.95 10.18
C ILE A 33 -4.04 -9.70 8.94
N VAL A 34 -2.73 -9.62 8.67
CA VAL A 34 -2.05 -10.31 7.56
C VAL A 34 -0.75 -10.97 8.03
N ILE A 35 -0.35 -12.05 7.37
CA ILE A 35 0.90 -12.79 7.66
C ILE A 35 1.97 -12.64 6.57
N ALA A 36 1.54 -12.45 5.32
CA ALA A 36 2.42 -12.35 4.16
C ALA A 36 1.75 -11.56 3.05
N MET A 37 2.54 -11.07 2.10
CA MET A 37 2.08 -10.36 0.91
C MET A 37 2.89 -10.80 -0.30
N SER A 38 2.24 -10.93 -1.44
CA SER A 38 2.86 -11.19 -2.74
C SER A 38 2.18 -10.34 -3.80
N GLY A 39 2.90 -9.35 -4.34
CA GLY A 39 2.34 -8.42 -5.33
C GLY A 39 1.16 -7.63 -4.76
N GLU A 40 -0.03 -7.85 -5.31
CA GLU A 40 -1.30 -7.20 -4.90
C GLU A 40 -2.20 -8.13 -4.07
N VAL A 41 -1.65 -9.23 -3.54
CA VAL A 41 -2.37 -10.21 -2.72
C VAL A 41 -1.77 -10.30 -1.33
N VAL A 42 -2.61 -10.34 -0.31
CA VAL A 42 -2.23 -10.55 1.09
C VAL A 42 -2.81 -11.85 1.61
N TYR A 43 -2.10 -12.47 2.55
CA TYR A 43 -2.51 -13.71 3.19
C TYR A 43 -2.97 -13.41 4.62
N THR A 44 -4.18 -13.82 4.96
CA THR A 44 -4.71 -13.73 6.33
C THR A 44 -4.07 -14.78 7.24
N PRO A 45 -4.14 -14.62 8.57
CA PRO A 45 -3.73 -15.68 9.52
C PRO A 45 -4.45 -17.02 9.30
N ASP A 46 -5.67 -16.99 8.75
CA ASP A 46 -6.42 -18.20 8.35
C ASP A 46 -5.90 -18.87 7.06
N GLY A 47 -4.87 -18.30 6.43
CA GLY A 47 -4.30 -18.79 5.17
C GLY A 47 -5.11 -18.41 3.93
N VAL A 48 -6.03 -17.45 4.04
CA VAL A 48 -6.85 -16.99 2.91
C VAL A 48 -6.11 -15.92 2.13
N ALA A 49 -6.02 -16.10 0.81
CA ALA A 49 -5.49 -15.10 -0.11
C ALA A 49 -6.59 -14.07 -0.45
N VAL A 50 -6.33 -12.80 -0.17
CA VAL A 50 -7.29 -11.70 -0.39
C VAL A 50 -6.59 -10.56 -1.16
N PRO A 51 -7.27 -9.87 -2.08
CA PRO A 51 -6.70 -8.70 -2.75
C PRO A 51 -6.32 -7.62 -1.74
N LEU A 52 -5.15 -7.01 -1.93
CA LEU A 52 -4.63 -5.93 -1.09
C LEU A 52 -5.62 -4.76 -1.02
N ALA A 53 -6.14 -4.32 -2.16
CA ALA A 53 -7.07 -3.20 -2.23
C ALA A 53 -8.36 -3.45 -1.43
N GLU A 54 -8.85 -4.70 -1.40
CA GLU A 54 -10.00 -5.09 -0.58
C GLU A 54 -9.64 -5.01 0.91
N MET A 55 -8.47 -5.52 1.30
CA MET A 55 -8.03 -5.48 2.69
C MET A 55 -7.73 -4.06 3.18
N MET A 56 -7.18 -3.19 2.34
CA MET A 56 -6.95 -1.78 2.66
C MET A 56 -8.26 -1.00 2.83
N GLN A 57 -9.31 -1.35 2.08
CA GLN A 57 -10.65 -0.77 2.26
C GLN A 57 -11.32 -1.27 3.55
N ARG A 58 -11.15 -2.55 3.88
CA ARG A 58 -11.71 -3.16 5.10
C ARG A 58 -10.99 -2.69 6.37
N PHE A 59 -9.69 -2.46 6.28
CA PHE A 59 -8.82 -2.05 7.38
C PHE A 59 -8.03 -0.81 6.99
N PRO A 60 -8.64 0.38 6.93
CA PRO A 60 -7.91 1.61 6.69
C PRO A 60 -6.90 1.86 7.81
N VAL A 61 -5.73 2.40 7.47
CA VAL A 61 -4.75 2.79 8.49
C VAL A 61 -5.31 3.99 9.25
N GLY A 62 -5.68 3.79 10.52
CA GLY A 62 -6.33 4.84 11.30
C GLY A 62 -7.16 4.31 12.46
N GLU A 63 -6.48 3.87 13.52
CA GLU A 63 -6.69 4.28 14.92
C GLU A 63 -5.47 3.85 15.76
#